data_AF-A0A356T9L3-F1
#
_entry.id   AF-A0A356T9L3-F1
#
_cell.length_a   1.000
_cell.length_b   1.000
_cell.length_c   1.000
_cell.angle_alpha   90.00
_cell.angle_beta   90.00
_cell.angle_gamma   90.00
#
_symmetry.space_group_name_H-M   'P 1'
#
loop_
_entity.id
_entity.type
_entity.pdbx_description
1 polymer ?
#
loop_
_entity_poly.entity_id
_entity_poly.type
_entity_poly.pdbx_seq_one_letter_code
_entity_poly.pdbx_strand_id
1 'polypeptide(L)'
;MALDPDDDEEAWLETYPVFNFDGVVQENEESAYYSWFVTAGSVADDITQRPNDDTTWTAPEEPGTYPLWVVVRDGHLGMSWCRVDVVVR
;
A
#
# COMPACT_ATOMS: atom_id res chain seq x y z
N MET A 1 -4.27 13.60 -7.89
CA MET A 1 -3.23 12.65 -8.33
C MET A 1 -3.31 11.50 -7.35
N ALA A 2 -3.85 10.36 -7.78
CA ALA A 2 -3.85 9.16 -6.96
C ALA A 2 -2.41 8.64 -6.87
N LEU A 3 -2.03 8.19 -5.69
CA LEU A 3 -0.84 7.36 -5.57
C LEU A 3 -1.34 5.94 -5.73
N ASP A 4 -1.15 5.37 -6.90
CA ASP A 4 -1.60 4.02 -7.23
C ASP A 4 -0.39 3.09 -7.13
N PRO A 5 -0.44 2.02 -6.32
CA PRO A 5 0.54 0.95 -6.41
C PRO A 5 0.46 0.22 -7.76
N ASP A 6 1.34 -0.75 -8.01
CA ASP A 6 1.44 -1.42 -9.32
C ASP A 6 0.10 -2.05 -9.73
N ASP A 7 -0.34 -1.79 -10.97
CA ASP A 7 -1.63 -2.25 -11.51
C ASP A 7 -1.72 -3.80 -11.55
N ASP A 8 -0.56 -4.48 -11.66
CA ASP A 8 -0.47 -5.94 -11.86
C ASP A 8 0.14 -6.65 -10.64
N GLU A 9 -0.48 -6.47 -9.46
CA GLU A 9 -0.08 -7.19 -8.24
C GLU A 9 -0.09 -8.72 -8.40
N GLU A 10 -1.05 -9.27 -9.15
CA GLU A 10 -1.16 -10.72 -9.34
C GLU A 10 0.10 -11.34 -9.97
N ALA A 11 0.88 -10.56 -10.71
CA ALA A 11 2.12 -11.02 -11.33
C ALA A 11 3.22 -11.37 -10.30
N TRP A 12 3.14 -10.83 -9.07
CA TRP A 12 4.17 -11.03 -8.04
C TRP A 12 3.64 -11.57 -6.70
N LEU A 13 2.33 -11.76 -6.53
CA LEU A 13 1.79 -12.43 -5.35
C LEU A 13 2.13 -13.93 -5.34
N GLU A 14 2.67 -14.41 -4.23
CA GLU A 14 3.00 -15.82 -4.03
C GLU A 14 1.83 -16.59 -3.41
N THR A 15 1.73 -17.91 -3.69
CA THR A 15 0.84 -18.82 -2.96
C THR A 15 1.62 -19.70 -2.00
N TYR A 16 1.01 -20.03 -0.86
CA TYR A 16 1.64 -20.85 0.17
C TYR A 16 0.64 -21.81 0.83
N PRO A 17 1.10 -23.01 1.24
CA PRO A 17 0.24 -23.97 1.91
C PRO A 17 -0.01 -23.55 3.37
N VAL A 18 -1.27 -23.58 3.80
CA VAL A 18 -1.66 -23.42 5.20
C VAL A 18 -2.51 -24.61 5.64
N PHE A 19 -2.49 -24.93 6.93
CA PHE A 19 -3.43 -25.89 7.51
C PHE A 19 -4.69 -25.15 7.95
N ASN A 20 -5.85 -25.66 7.54
CA ASN A 20 -7.11 -25.23 8.13
C ASN A 20 -7.36 -25.92 9.48
N PHE A 21 -8.47 -25.60 10.14
CA PHE A 21 -8.83 -26.18 11.44
C PHE A 21 -9.09 -27.70 11.40
N ASP A 22 -9.35 -28.26 10.23
CA ASP A 22 -9.54 -29.70 10.01
C ASP A 22 -8.20 -30.42 9.75
N GLY A 23 -7.07 -29.71 9.75
CA GLY A 23 -5.75 -30.27 9.47
C GLY A 23 -5.52 -30.59 7.99
N VAL A 24 -6.35 -30.05 7.09
CA VAL A 24 -6.21 -30.17 5.65
C VAL A 24 -5.35 -29.04 5.12
N VAL A 25 -4.44 -29.36 4.19
CA VAL A 25 -3.65 -28.36 3.47
C VAL A 25 -4.54 -27.63 2.47
N GLN A 26 -4.53 -26.30 2.52
CA GLN A 26 -5.15 -25.42 1.55
C GLN A 26 -4.12 -24.42 1.03
N GLU A 27 -4.26 -23.98 -0.22
CA GLU A 27 -3.47 -22.87 -0.74
C GLU A 27 -4.08 -21.56 -0.29
N ASN A 28 -3.23 -20.67 0.20
CA ASN A 28 -3.54 -19.27 0.43
C ASN A 28 -2.72 -18.42 -0.53
N GLU A 29 -3.26 -17.26 -0.87
CA GLU A 29 -2.55 -16.22 -1.60
C GLU A 29 -1.93 -15.22 -0.61
N GLU A 30 -0.79 -14.67 -0.97
CA GLU A 30 -0.20 -13.55 -0.26
C GLU A 30 -1.07 -12.30 -0.39
N SER A 31 -0.89 -11.36 0.54
CA SER A 31 -1.53 -10.06 0.45
C SER A 31 -0.48 -8.99 0.66
N ALA A 32 -0.57 -7.94 -0.16
CA ALA A 32 0.18 -6.71 0.05
C ALA A 32 -0.58 -5.77 0.97
N TYR A 33 0.16 -5.08 1.82
CA TYR A 33 -0.36 -4.00 2.65
C TYR A 33 0.42 -2.73 2.34
N TYR A 34 -0.33 -1.66 2.09
CA TYR A 34 0.20 -0.34 1.78
C TYR A 34 0.07 0.56 3.00
N SER A 35 1.14 1.28 3.33
CA SER A 35 1.12 2.29 4.39
C SER A 35 1.54 3.65 3.82
N TRP A 36 0.68 4.64 4.01
CA TRP A 36 0.79 5.96 3.40
C TRP A 36 1.27 6.98 4.42
N PHE A 37 2.33 7.73 4.09
CA PHE A 37 2.90 8.74 4.97
C PHE A 37 2.98 10.08 4.27
N VAL A 38 2.60 11.14 4.99
CA VAL A 38 2.65 12.53 4.53
C VAL A 38 3.18 13.43 5.65
N THR A 39 3.93 14.48 5.30
CA THR A 39 4.37 15.48 6.30
C THR A 39 3.38 16.63 6.48
N ALA A 40 2.43 16.79 5.55
CA ALA A 40 1.41 17.83 5.59
C ALA A 40 0.17 17.42 4.77
N GLY A 41 -0.97 18.05 5.07
CA GLY A 41 -2.27 17.62 4.56
C GLY A 41 -2.76 16.38 5.32
N SER A 42 -3.63 15.59 4.69
CA SER A 42 -4.16 14.35 5.27
C SER A 42 -4.39 13.29 4.21
N VAL A 43 -4.20 12.03 4.56
CA VAL A 43 -4.65 10.88 3.77
C VAL A 43 -6.00 10.40 4.30
N ALA A 44 -6.87 9.92 3.42
CA ALA A 44 -8.17 9.36 3.81
C ALA A 44 -7.99 8.09 4.64
N ASP A 45 -7.15 7.19 4.13
CA ASP A 45 -6.74 5.95 4.78
C ASP A 45 -5.22 5.88 4.78
N ASP A 46 -4.63 5.68 5.97
CA ASP A 46 -3.19 5.55 6.16
C ASP A 46 -2.70 4.12 5.91
N ILE A 47 -3.61 3.14 5.88
CA ILE A 47 -3.35 1.75 5.54
C ILE A 47 -4.40 1.25 4.54
N THR A 48 -3.95 0.73 3.40
CA THR A 48 -4.82 0.18 2.35
C THR A 48 -4.38 -1.22 1.95
N GLN A 49 -5.29 -1.98 1.34
CA GLN A 49 -5.06 -3.35 0.87
C GLN A 49 -6.12 -3.71 -0.18
N ARG A 50 -5.86 -4.73 -0.99
CA ARG A 50 -6.85 -5.25 -1.94
C ARG A 50 -8.22 -5.53 -1.28
N PRO A 51 -9.33 -5.22 -1.99
CA PRO A 51 -9.39 -4.68 -3.36
C PRO A 51 -9.26 -3.14 -3.47
N ASN A 52 -9.11 -2.42 -2.35
CA ASN A 52 -8.98 -0.96 -2.31
C ASN A 52 -7.59 -0.61 -1.78
N ASP A 53 -6.62 -0.69 -2.68
CA ASP A 53 -5.19 -0.49 -2.44
C ASP A 53 -4.76 0.98 -2.60
N ASP A 54 -5.64 1.88 -3.03
CA ASP A 54 -5.39 3.31 -3.19
C ASP A 54 -5.85 4.17 -1.99
N THR A 55 -5.30 5.38 -1.87
CA THR A 55 -5.76 6.39 -0.91
C THR A 55 -5.86 7.77 -1.54
N THR A 56 -6.70 8.63 -0.96
CA THR A 56 -6.79 10.04 -1.36
C THR A 56 -5.99 10.91 -0.41
N TRP A 57 -4.99 11.63 -0.95
CA TRP A 57 -4.31 12.71 -0.25
C TRP A 57 -5.00 14.06 -0.49
N THR A 58 -5.38 14.73 0.59
CA THR A 58 -5.82 16.13 0.60
C THR A 58 -4.63 17.02 0.91
N ALA A 59 -4.26 17.88 -0.04
CA ALA A 59 -3.15 18.81 0.09
C ALA A 59 -3.37 19.83 1.23
N PRO A 60 -2.30 20.30 1.90
CA PRO A 60 -2.39 21.40 2.86
C PRO A 60 -2.73 22.74 2.16
N GLU A 61 -3.14 23.73 2.95
CA GLU A 61 -3.46 25.08 2.45
C GLU A 61 -2.21 25.86 2.01
N GLU A 62 -1.06 25.58 2.62
CA GLU A 62 0.20 26.25 2.30
C GLU A 62 0.77 25.72 0.97
N PRO A 63 1.10 26.60 0.00
CA PRO A 63 1.81 26.18 -1.20
C PRO A 63 3.22 25.70 -0.86
N GLY A 64 3.68 24.65 -1.53
CA GLY A 64 4.95 24.03 -1.21
C GLY A 64 5.22 22.75 -1.97
N THR A 65 6.38 22.15 -1.72
CA THR A 65 6.69 20.80 -2.18
C THR A 65 6.59 19.85 -0.99
N TYR A 66 5.70 18.87 -1.09
CA TYR A 66 5.40 17.94 -0.02
C TYR A 66 5.83 16.52 -0.41
N PRO A 67 6.66 15.86 0.42
CA PRO A 67 6.98 14.47 0.21
C PRO A 67 5.84 13.57 0.70
N LEU A 68 5.49 12.60 -0.14
CA LEU A 68 4.59 11.51 0.18
C LEU A 68 5.35 10.20 0.03
N TRP A 69 5.09 9.25 0.92
CA TRP A 69 5.67 7.91 0.85
C TRP A 69 4.58 6.85 0.85
N VAL A 70 4.86 5.78 0.13
CA VAL A 70 4.15 4.51 0.26
C VAL A 70 5.16 3.45 0.68
N VAL A 71 4.82 2.70 1.73
CA VAL A 71 5.57 1.51 2.15
C VAL A 71 4.69 0.31 1.85
N VAL A 72 5.21 -0.63 1.07
CA VAL A 72 4.57 -1.90 0.74
C VAL A 72 5.21 -2.98 1.57
N ARG A 73 4.40 -3.78 2.26
CA ARG A 73 4.86 -4.98 2.96
C ARG A 73 4.07 -6.18 2.49
N ASP A 74 4.74 -7.31 2.45
CA ASP A 74 4.09 -8.60 2.30
C ASP A 74 3.74 -9.21 3.69
N GLY A 75 3.10 -10.38 3.68
CA GLY A 75 2.77 -11.14 4.89
C GLY A 75 3.97 -11.87 5.52
N HIS A 76 5.13 -11.87 4.85
CA HIS A 76 6.31 -12.69 5.11
C HIS A 76 7.60 -11.88 5.33
N LEU A 77 7.47 -10.63 5.78
CA LEU A 77 8.56 -9.72 6.16
C LEU A 77 9.33 -9.07 4.99
N GLY A 78 8.94 -9.31 3.74
CA GLY A 78 9.42 -8.50 2.62
C GLY A 78 8.79 -7.11 2.67
N MET A 79 9.61 -6.13 2.30
CA MET A 79 9.23 -4.72 2.34
C MET A 79 9.90 -3.94 1.21
N SER A 80 9.17 -2.98 0.67
CA SER A 80 9.65 -2.00 -0.30
C SER A 80 8.99 -0.65 -0.01
N TRP A 81 9.53 0.43 -0.58
CA TRP A 81 8.93 1.75 -0.43
C TRP A 81 9.22 2.63 -1.64
N CYS A 82 8.34 3.60 -1.86
CA CYS A 82 8.49 4.64 -2.86
C CYS A 82 8.22 6.01 -2.24
N ARG A 83 8.91 7.04 -2.75
CA ARG A 83 8.70 8.44 -2.39
C ARG A 83 8.36 9.23 -3.65
N VAL A 84 7.39 10.12 -3.53
CA VAL A 84 7.10 11.15 -4.53
C VAL A 84 7.05 12.53 -3.88
N ASP A 85 7.62 13.53 -4.55
CA ASP A 85 7.53 14.93 -4.14
C ASP A 85 6.43 15.62 -4.98
N VAL A 86 5.39 16.11 -4.32
CA VAL A 86 4.23 16.75 -4.98
C VAL A 86 4.27 18.26 -4.75
N VAL A 87 4.16 19.03 -5.84
CA VAL A 87 4.15 20.49 -5.81
C VAL A 87 2.71 21.01 -5.73
N VAL A 88 2.38 21.69 -4.64
CA VAL A 88 1.12 22.42 -4.42
C VAL A 88 1.37 23.90 -4.70
N ARG A 89 0.49 24.53 -5.50
CA ARG A 89 0.63 25.91 -5.96
C ARG A 89 -0.62 26.72 -5.66
#